data_AF-A0A1U9XD54-F1
#
_entry.id   AF-A0A1U9XD54-F1
#
_cell.length_a   1.000
_cell.length_b   1.000
_cell.length_c   1.000
_cell.angle_alpha   90.00
_cell.angle_beta   90.00
_cell.angle_gamma   90.00
#
_symmetry.space_group_name_H-M   'P 1'
#
loop_
_entity.id
_entity.type
_entity.pdbx_description
1 polymer ?
#
loop_
_entity_poly.entity_id
_entity_poly.type
_entity_poly.pdbx_seq_one_letter_code
_entity_poly.pdbx_strand_id
1 'polypeptide(L)'
;MPVNHTKFEFIRILFRGSFRQSCNSILRCPSVSDGRLSYQFLSNGYIRRSVYAYLVLEKLEMKWSPEQISGWLRRTKPRQKTLRISPETIYKTLYFRSREALHHLNIQHLRRSHSLRHGRRHTRKGERGTINIVNGTPIHERSRNIDNRRSLGHWEGDLVSGTKNSHIATLVDRKSRYTIILRLRGKDSVSVNQALTDKFLSLPSELRKSLTWDRGMELARHLEFTVSTGVKVYFCDPQSPWQRGTNENTNGLIRQYFPKKTCLAQYTQHELDLVAAQLNNRPRKTLKFKTPKEIIERGVALTD
;
A
#
# COMPACT_ATOMS: atom_id res chain seq x y z
N MET A 1 4.11 -35.76 14.04
CA MET A 1 4.62 -34.61 13.26
C MET A 1 4.00 -33.35 13.85
N PRO A 2 4.72 -32.56 14.67
CA PRO A 2 4.12 -31.41 15.34
C PRO A 2 3.88 -30.28 14.33
N VAL A 3 2.65 -29.78 14.29
CA VAL A 3 2.23 -28.67 13.42
C VAL A 3 2.94 -27.40 13.87
N ASN A 4 3.60 -26.71 12.94
CA ASN A 4 4.40 -25.48 13.16
C ASN A 4 3.59 -24.35 13.83
N HIS A 5 3.52 -24.36 15.16
CA HIS A 5 2.81 -23.40 15.99
C HIS A 5 3.35 -21.95 15.84
N THR A 6 4.61 -21.79 15.44
CA THR A 6 5.27 -20.49 15.22
C THR A 6 4.84 -19.81 13.90
N LYS A 7 4.48 -20.57 12.87
CA LYS A 7 4.10 -20.03 11.54
C LYS A 7 2.65 -19.49 11.55
N PHE A 8 1.75 -20.17 12.26
CA PHE A 8 0.37 -19.71 12.49
C PHE A 8 0.28 -18.47 13.40
N GLU A 9 1.11 -18.39 14.45
CA GLU A 9 1.20 -17.15 15.24
C GLU A 9 1.83 -16.00 14.42
N PHE A 10 2.69 -16.27 13.43
CA PHE A 10 3.22 -15.22 12.57
C PHE A 10 2.20 -14.63 11.58
N ILE A 11 1.35 -15.48 10.99
CA ILE A 11 0.15 -15.03 10.27
C ILE A 11 -0.73 -14.21 11.23
N ARG A 12 -0.91 -14.61 12.49
CA ARG A 12 -1.59 -13.75 13.49
C ARG A 12 -0.86 -12.44 13.77
N ILE A 13 0.47 -12.40 13.91
CA ILE A 13 1.24 -11.19 14.25
C ILE A 13 1.20 -10.15 13.12
N LEU A 14 1.22 -10.56 11.84
CA LEU A 14 1.01 -9.64 10.71
C LEU A 14 -0.45 -9.19 10.54
N PHE A 15 -1.43 -9.95 11.07
CA PHE A 15 -2.85 -9.78 10.75
C PHE A 15 -3.79 -9.56 11.96
N ARG A 16 -3.27 -9.41 13.19
CA ARG A 16 -4.05 -9.10 14.42
C ARG A 16 -4.46 -7.63 14.57
N GLY A 17 -4.54 -6.89 13.46
CA GLY A 17 -5.39 -5.71 13.38
C GLY A 17 -6.85 -6.15 13.16
N SER A 18 -7.46 -6.81 14.13
CA SER A 18 -8.91 -7.04 14.15
C SER A 18 -9.60 -5.70 14.23
N PHE A 19 -10.09 -5.20 13.10
CA PHE A 19 -11.00 -4.06 13.05
C PHE A 19 -12.36 -4.50 13.61
N ARG A 20 -12.46 -4.64 14.93
CA ARG A 20 -13.72 -4.59 15.66
C ARG A 20 -13.81 -3.22 16.32
N GLN A 21 -14.74 -2.43 15.78
CA GLN A 21 -15.40 -1.25 16.36
C GLN A 21 -14.57 0.03 16.57
N SER A 22 -14.85 1.00 15.71
CA SER A 22 -15.26 2.35 16.12
C SER A 22 -15.81 3.11 14.90
N CYS A 23 -16.99 2.71 14.41
CA CYS A 23 -17.89 3.62 13.70
C CYS A 23 -19.01 3.98 14.67
N ASN A 24 -18.67 4.72 15.73
CA ASN A 24 -19.64 5.41 16.57
C ASN A 24 -19.54 6.90 16.27
N SER A 25 -20.16 7.30 15.15
CA SER A 25 -20.73 8.63 15.00
C SER A 25 -21.66 8.63 13.80
N ILE A 26 -22.96 8.54 14.11
CA ILE A 26 -24.08 9.03 13.29
C ILE A 26 -24.26 8.30 11.96
N LEU A 27 -24.95 7.16 12.03
CA LEU A 27 -26.07 6.76 11.15
C LEU A 27 -26.63 5.46 11.73
N ARG A 28 -27.75 5.55 12.45
CA ARG A 28 -28.49 4.36 12.88
C ARG A 28 -28.81 3.54 11.64
N CYS A 29 -28.35 2.28 11.58
CA CYS A 29 -28.95 1.30 10.69
C CYS A 29 -30.45 1.20 11.04
N PRO A 30 -31.37 1.27 10.06
CA PRO A 30 -32.72 0.80 10.30
C PRO A 30 -32.64 -0.71 10.57
N SER A 31 -33.19 -1.15 11.70
CA SER A 31 -33.41 -2.56 11.99
C SER A 31 -34.23 -3.18 10.87
N VAL A 32 -33.77 -4.31 10.35
CA VAL A 32 -34.53 -5.12 9.39
C VAL A 32 -35.64 -5.81 10.16
N SER A 33 -36.80 -5.16 10.22
CA SER A 33 -38.05 -5.74 10.70
C SER A 33 -39.12 -5.45 9.65
N ASP A 34 -39.50 -6.51 8.95
CA ASP A 34 -40.68 -6.71 8.11
C ASP A 34 -41.04 -5.70 7.01
N GLY A 35 -41.24 -6.27 5.81
CA GLY A 35 -42.29 -5.80 4.90
C GLY A 35 -41.93 -4.70 3.90
N ARG A 36 -41.58 -5.13 2.67
CA ARG A 36 -41.76 -4.41 1.39
C ARG A 36 -41.09 -3.03 1.25
N LEU A 37 -39.81 -3.02 0.89
CA LEU A 37 -39.23 -1.92 0.11
C LEU A 37 -39.48 -2.21 -1.39
N SER A 38 -40.32 -1.37 -2.01
CA SER A 38 -40.71 -1.49 -3.42
C SER A 38 -39.51 -1.25 -4.34
N TYR A 39 -39.19 -2.26 -5.15
CA TYR A 39 -38.17 -2.21 -6.18
C TYR A 39 -38.76 -1.61 -7.46
N GLN A 40 -38.62 -0.31 -7.68
CA GLN A 40 -38.86 0.29 -8.99
C GLN A 40 -37.54 0.46 -9.74
N PHE A 41 -37.32 -0.45 -10.69
CA PHE A 41 -36.25 -0.37 -11.68
C PHE A 41 -36.69 0.61 -12.78
N LEU A 42 -35.97 1.71 -12.95
CA LEU A 42 -35.98 2.47 -14.21
C LEU A 42 -34.65 2.26 -14.92
N SER A 43 -34.75 2.08 -16.23
CA SER A 43 -33.81 1.56 -17.22
C SER A 43 -32.53 2.40 -17.49
N ASN A 44 -32.09 3.25 -16.56
CA ASN A 44 -31.07 4.29 -16.84
C ASN A 44 -29.80 4.29 -15.95
N GLY A 45 -29.36 3.14 -15.44
CA GLY A 45 -27.98 3.01 -14.91
C GLY A 45 -27.64 3.89 -13.69
N TYR A 46 -28.63 4.19 -12.84
CA TYR A 46 -28.46 5.05 -11.66
C TYR A 46 -28.26 4.24 -10.38
N ILE A 47 -27.34 4.68 -9.52
CA ILE A 47 -27.21 4.20 -8.14
C ILE A 47 -28.14 5.07 -7.28
N ARG A 48 -29.43 4.71 -7.15
CA ARG A 48 -30.29 5.30 -6.09
C ARG A 48 -30.02 4.60 -4.75
N ARG A 49 -30.35 5.23 -3.61
CA ARG A 49 -30.23 4.73 -2.21
C ARG A 49 -30.45 3.22 -2.13
N SER A 50 -29.36 2.49 -2.26
CA SER A 50 -29.35 1.04 -2.36
C SER A 50 -28.16 0.58 -1.54
N VAL A 51 -28.19 -0.68 -1.12
CA VAL A 51 -27.06 -1.37 -0.48
C VAL A 51 -25.74 -1.12 -1.25
N TYR A 52 -25.83 -0.83 -2.55
CA TYR A 52 -24.72 -0.54 -3.46
C TYR A 52 -24.06 0.82 -3.21
N ALA A 53 -24.84 1.86 -2.94
CA ALA A 53 -24.31 3.19 -2.58
C ALA A 53 -23.51 3.08 -1.28
N TYR A 54 -24.04 2.37 -0.29
CA TYR A 54 -23.37 2.15 0.99
C TYR A 54 -22.04 1.42 0.82
N LEU A 55 -22.00 0.36 0.02
CA LEU A 55 -20.76 -0.38 -0.23
C LEU A 55 -19.71 0.47 -0.96
N VAL A 56 -20.12 1.30 -1.92
CA VAL A 56 -19.22 2.23 -2.61
C VAL A 56 -18.70 3.28 -1.64
N LEU A 57 -19.57 3.86 -0.79
CA LEU A 57 -19.20 4.83 0.25
C LEU A 57 -18.17 4.25 1.22
N GLU A 58 -18.45 3.07 1.78
CA GLU A 58 -17.55 2.38 2.71
C GLU A 58 -16.15 2.22 2.09
N LYS A 59 -16.06 1.81 0.82
CA LYS A 59 -14.76 1.67 0.14
C LYS A 59 -14.11 3.02 -0.20
N LEU A 60 -14.90 4.05 -0.49
CA LEU A 60 -14.39 5.40 -0.66
C LEU A 60 -13.82 5.96 0.64
N GLU A 61 -14.47 5.75 1.79
CA GLU A 61 -13.97 6.14 3.12
C GLU A 61 -12.66 5.42 3.46
N MET A 62 -12.52 4.16 3.03
CA MET A 62 -11.24 3.41 3.03
C MET A 62 -10.21 3.94 2.00
N LYS A 63 -10.50 5.08 1.36
CA LYS A 63 -9.68 5.78 0.36
C LYS A 63 -9.45 4.98 -0.93
N TRP A 64 -10.28 3.98 -1.26
CA TRP A 64 -10.17 3.25 -2.52
C TRP A 64 -10.56 4.14 -3.69
N SER A 65 -9.88 4.00 -4.83
CA SER A 65 -10.28 4.72 -6.04
C SER A 65 -11.54 4.11 -6.66
N PRO A 66 -12.34 4.88 -7.41
CA PRO A 66 -13.45 4.35 -8.20
C PRO A 66 -13.08 3.16 -9.10
N GLU A 67 -11.88 3.18 -9.70
CA GLU A 67 -11.38 2.04 -10.49
C GLU A 67 -11.17 0.78 -9.64
N GLN A 68 -10.61 0.95 -8.43
CA GLN A 68 -10.40 -0.13 -7.49
C GLN A 68 -11.71 -0.75 -7.02
N ILE A 69 -12.70 0.09 -6.69
CA ILE A 69 -14.02 -0.34 -6.27
C ILE A 69 -14.72 -1.12 -7.40
N SER A 70 -14.75 -0.55 -8.60
CA SER A 70 -15.36 -1.17 -9.78
C SER A 70 -14.71 -2.52 -10.14
N GLY A 71 -13.38 -2.60 -10.13
CA GLY A 71 -12.65 -3.84 -10.38
C GLY A 71 -12.85 -4.89 -9.29
N TRP A 72 -12.89 -4.48 -8.02
CA TRP A 72 -13.16 -5.37 -6.90
C TRP A 72 -14.57 -5.94 -6.94
N LEU A 73 -15.60 -5.11 -7.19
CA LEU A 73 -17.00 -5.56 -7.32
C LEU A 73 -17.15 -6.62 -8.40
N ARG A 74 -16.56 -6.40 -9.59
CA ARG A 74 -16.56 -7.39 -10.68
C ARG A 74 -15.95 -8.72 -10.28
N ARG A 75 -14.90 -8.70 -9.46
CA ARG A 75 -14.19 -9.90 -9.02
C ARG A 75 -14.93 -10.65 -7.91
N THR A 76 -15.41 -9.94 -6.89
CA THR A 76 -15.96 -10.56 -5.67
C THR A 76 -17.44 -10.88 -5.78
N LYS A 77 -18.15 -10.23 -6.72
CA LYS A 77 -19.59 -10.42 -6.91
C LYS A 77 -19.93 -10.69 -8.40
N PRO A 78 -19.34 -11.72 -9.04
CA PRO A 78 -19.45 -11.93 -10.48
C PRO A 78 -20.87 -12.24 -10.96
N ARG A 79 -21.69 -12.90 -10.13
CA ARG A 79 -23.09 -13.28 -10.42
C ARG A 79 -24.08 -12.12 -10.26
N GLN A 80 -23.71 -11.07 -9.53
CA GLN A 80 -24.59 -9.92 -9.30
C GLN A 80 -24.31 -8.87 -10.39
N LYS A 81 -24.90 -9.05 -11.57
CA LYS A 81 -24.70 -8.14 -12.73
C LYS A 81 -25.06 -6.69 -12.40
N THR A 82 -25.99 -6.47 -11.47
CA THR A 82 -26.37 -5.15 -10.92
C THR A 82 -25.23 -4.43 -10.19
N LEU A 83 -24.21 -5.15 -9.72
CA LEU A 83 -23.01 -4.58 -9.08
C LEU A 83 -21.90 -4.19 -10.06
N ARG A 84 -22.13 -4.31 -11.37
CA ARG A 84 -21.15 -3.92 -12.40
C ARG A 84 -21.20 -2.41 -12.64
N ILE A 85 -20.82 -1.65 -11.63
CA ILE A 85 -20.73 -0.19 -11.70
C ILE A 85 -19.40 0.19 -12.34
N SER A 86 -19.43 1.05 -13.36
CA SER A 86 -18.22 1.56 -14.01
C SER A 86 -17.52 2.62 -13.12
N PRO A 87 -16.19 2.81 -13.23
CA PRO A 87 -15.50 3.88 -12.51
C PRO A 87 -16.10 5.27 -12.85
N GLU A 88 -16.49 5.45 -14.11
CA GLU A 88 -17.10 6.68 -14.63
C GLU A 88 -18.45 6.97 -13.95
N THR A 89 -19.27 5.94 -13.72
CA THR A 89 -20.54 6.07 -13.01
C THR A 89 -20.33 6.54 -11.57
N ILE A 90 -19.29 6.03 -10.89
CA ILE A 90 -18.93 6.47 -9.53
C ILE A 90 -18.48 7.93 -9.55
N TYR A 91 -17.60 8.31 -10.48
CA TYR A 91 -17.17 9.71 -10.64
C TYR A 91 -18.34 10.66 -10.91
N LYS A 92 -19.21 10.34 -11.86
CA LYS A 92 -20.41 11.14 -12.16
C LYS A 92 -21.31 11.29 -10.92
N THR A 93 -21.42 10.24 -10.10
CA THR A 93 -22.24 10.30 -8.88
C THR A 93 -21.59 11.17 -7.79
N LEU A 94 -20.26 11.24 -7.74
CA LEU A 94 -19.54 12.11 -6.79
C LEU A 94 -19.55 13.60 -7.19
N TYR A 95 -19.48 13.90 -8.50
CA TYR A 95 -19.33 15.28 -8.99
C TYR A 95 -20.65 16.00 -9.33
N PHE A 96 -21.72 15.28 -9.68
CA PHE A 96 -23.01 15.92 -10.04
C PHE A 96 -23.92 16.08 -8.82
N ARG A 97 -24.06 17.33 -8.33
CA ARG A 97 -24.84 17.72 -7.13
C ARG A 97 -26.33 17.34 -7.16
N SER A 98 -26.92 17.16 -8.34
CA SER A 98 -28.33 16.73 -8.49
C SER A 98 -28.56 15.25 -8.16
N ARG A 99 -27.51 14.50 -7.81
CA ARG A 99 -27.56 13.07 -7.50
C ARG A 99 -27.38 12.87 -6.00
N GLU A 100 -28.47 12.92 -5.23
CA GLU A 100 -28.56 12.76 -3.76
C GLU A 100 -28.06 11.39 -3.20
N ALA A 101 -27.34 10.60 -4.00
CA ALA A 101 -26.92 9.25 -3.64
C ALA A 101 -25.57 9.19 -2.93
N LEU A 102 -24.65 10.12 -3.20
CA LEU A 102 -23.32 10.19 -2.55
C LEU A 102 -23.05 11.64 -2.14
N HIS A 103 -22.76 11.86 -0.86
CA HIS A 103 -22.48 13.21 -0.36
C HIS A 103 -21.15 13.73 -0.95
N HIS A 104 -21.12 14.99 -1.40
CA HIS A 104 -19.96 15.64 -2.03
C HIS A 104 -18.69 15.64 -1.16
N LEU A 105 -18.82 15.54 0.17
CA LEU A 105 -17.68 15.41 1.09
C LEU A 105 -16.82 14.18 0.80
N ASN A 106 -17.34 13.16 0.12
CA ASN A 106 -16.57 11.96 -0.24
C ASN A 106 -15.48 12.21 -1.29
N ILE A 107 -15.49 13.36 -1.97
CA ILE A 107 -14.41 13.78 -2.88
C ILE A 107 -13.08 13.89 -2.11
N GLN A 108 -13.11 14.19 -0.81
CA GLN A 108 -11.91 14.29 0.02
C GLN A 108 -11.11 12.98 0.11
N HIS A 109 -11.76 11.84 -0.13
CA HIS A 109 -11.13 10.53 -0.08
C HIS A 109 -10.50 10.12 -1.42
N LEU A 110 -10.74 10.87 -2.51
CA LEU A 110 -10.11 10.62 -3.80
C LEU A 110 -8.62 11.03 -3.78
N ARG A 111 -7.78 10.25 -4.47
CA ARG A 111 -6.32 10.45 -4.54
C ARG A 111 -5.91 11.82 -5.10
N ARG A 112 -6.69 12.34 -6.03
CA ARG A 112 -6.41 13.56 -6.77
C ARG A 112 -7.74 14.31 -6.84
N SER A 113 -7.80 15.52 -6.27
CA SER A 113 -8.62 16.55 -6.92
C SER A 113 -8.02 16.74 -8.32
N HIS A 114 -8.83 16.97 -9.35
CA HIS A 114 -8.32 17.22 -10.70
C HIS A 114 -7.52 18.54 -10.72
N SER A 115 -6.29 18.51 -10.19
CA SER A 115 -5.28 19.53 -10.35
C SER A 115 -4.47 19.14 -11.59
N LEU A 116 -4.57 19.99 -12.62
CA LEU A 116 -3.79 19.88 -13.84
C LEU A 116 -2.29 19.81 -13.49
N ARG A 117 -1.62 18.82 -14.07
CA ARG A 117 -0.17 18.62 -13.92
C ARG A 117 0.54 19.84 -14.50
N HIS A 118 0.98 20.76 -13.64
CA HIS A 118 1.92 21.79 -14.06
C HIS A 118 3.29 21.13 -14.26
N GLY A 119 3.86 21.29 -15.45
CA GLY A 119 5.23 20.87 -15.73
C GLY A 119 6.19 21.66 -14.86
N ARG A 120 6.65 21.08 -13.76
CA ARG A 120 7.80 21.62 -13.03
C ARG A 120 9.04 21.36 -13.88
N ARG A 121 9.60 22.40 -14.48
CA ARG A 121 10.98 22.38 -14.95
C ARG A 121 11.87 22.18 -13.72
N HIS A 122 12.39 20.97 -13.54
CA HIS A 122 13.47 20.74 -12.59
C HIS A 122 14.75 21.29 -13.21
N THR A 123 15.14 22.51 -12.87
CA THR A 123 16.52 22.96 -13.05
C THR A 123 17.38 22.25 -12.00
N ARG A 124 18.24 21.33 -12.45
CA ARG A 124 19.25 20.70 -11.59
C ARG A 124 20.36 21.72 -11.35
N LYS A 125 20.23 22.57 -10.33
CA LYS A 125 21.39 23.24 -9.73
C LYS A 125 21.93 22.32 -8.63
N GLY A 126 23.13 21.79 -8.87
CA GLY A 126 23.88 20.96 -7.93
C GLY A 126 24.25 19.61 -8.53
N GLU A 127 25.52 19.46 -8.90
CA GLU A 127 26.16 18.15 -8.97
C GLU A 127 26.08 17.52 -7.58
N ARG A 128 25.09 16.65 -7.36
CA ARG A 128 25.23 15.67 -6.29
C ARG A 128 26.27 14.70 -6.81
N GLY A 129 27.52 14.85 -6.36
CA GLY A 129 28.57 13.88 -6.60
C GLY A 129 28.01 12.47 -6.40
N THR A 130 28.43 11.53 -7.26
CA THR A 130 28.04 10.13 -7.16
C THR A 130 28.40 9.62 -5.77
N ILE A 131 27.39 9.49 -4.90
CA ILE A 131 27.57 8.87 -3.58
C ILE A 131 27.93 7.41 -3.86
N ASN A 132 29.20 7.08 -3.66
CA ASN A 132 29.69 5.71 -3.76
C ASN A 132 29.44 5.04 -2.42
N ILE A 133 28.46 4.16 -2.37
CA ILE A 133 28.30 3.23 -1.25
C ILE A 133 29.46 2.24 -1.34
N VAL A 134 30.35 2.30 -0.36
CA VAL A 134 31.51 1.41 -0.28
C VAL A 134 31.01 -0.03 -0.24
N ASN A 135 31.53 -0.89 -1.12
CA ASN A 135 31.17 -2.31 -1.24
C ASN A 135 29.69 -2.60 -1.57
N GLY A 136 28.95 -1.61 -2.09
CA GLY A 136 27.57 -1.82 -2.50
C GLY A 136 27.45 -2.64 -3.79
N THR A 137 26.72 -3.76 -3.74
CA THR A 137 26.42 -4.56 -4.93
C THR A 137 25.49 -3.78 -5.88
N PRO A 138 25.88 -3.52 -7.14
CA PRO A 138 25.05 -2.81 -8.10
C PRO A 138 23.84 -3.66 -8.53
N ILE A 139 22.77 -2.99 -8.97
CA ILE A 139 21.53 -3.64 -9.40
C ILE A 139 21.71 -4.57 -10.61
N HIS A 140 22.75 -4.38 -11.42
CA HIS A 140 23.05 -5.22 -12.58
C HIS A 140 23.54 -6.63 -12.22
N GLU A 141 24.10 -6.82 -11.02
CA GLU A 141 24.49 -8.14 -10.52
C GLU A 141 23.30 -8.95 -10.00
N ARG A 142 22.11 -8.33 -9.95
CA ARG A 142 20.88 -9.01 -9.54
C ARG A 142 20.47 -10.04 -10.59
N SER A 143 20.21 -11.27 -10.15
CA SER A 143 19.71 -12.30 -11.07
C SER A 143 18.40 -11.87 -11.76
N ARG A 144 18.26 -12.20 -13.04
CA ARG A 144 17.07 -11.88 -13.87
C ARG A 144 15.76 -12.44 -13.29
N ASN A 145 15.86 -13.51 -12.49
CA ASN A 145 14.70 -14.09 -11.79
C ASN A 145 14.07 -13.14 -10.78
N ILE A 146 14.80 -12.13 -10.31
CA ILE A 146 14.26 -11.12 -9.39
C ILE A 146 13.46 -10.05 -10.15
N ASP A 147 13.82 -9.78 -11.41
CA ASP A 147 13.19 -8.74 -12.25
C ASP A 147 11.82 -9.13 -12.77
N ASN A 148 11.61 -10.42 -12.99
CA ASN A 148 10.35 -10.93 -13.50
C ASN A 148 9.20 -10.92 -12.46
N ARG A 149 9.50 -10.57 -11.19
CA ARG A 149 8.52 -10.45 -10.09
C ARG A 149 7.70 -11.73 -9.85
N ARG A 150 8.29 -12.90 -10.15
CA ARG A 150 7.59 -14.20 -10.06
C ARG A 150 7.60 -14.81 -8.67
N SER A 151 8.52 -14.41 -7.79
CA SER A 151 8.65 -14.94 -6.44
C SER A 151 8.45 -13.87 -5.36
N LEU A 152 7.96 -14.26 -4.18
CA LEU A 152 7.86 -13.40 -2.99
C LEU A 152 9.24 -13.25 -2.33
N GLY A 153 9.38 -12.23 -1.48
CA GLY A 153 10.55 -12.02 -0.62
C GLY A 153 11.63 -11.14 -1.22
N HIS A 154 11.33 -10.52 -2.37
CA HIS A 154 12.19 -9.51 -2.99
C HIS A 154 11.57 -8.15 -2.72
N TRP A 155 12.22 -7.34 -1.88
CA TRP A 155 11.71 -6.08 -1.40
C TRP A 155 12.40 -4.89 -2.09
N GLU A 156 11.62 -3.88 -2.45
CA GLU A 156 12.12 -2.53 -2.75
C GLU A 156 11.95 -1.67 -1.50
N GLY A 157 13.00 -0.97 -1.05
CA GLY A 157 12.96 -0.18 0.17
C GLY A 157 13.28 1.31 -0.01
N ASP A 158 12.53 2.24 0.58
CA ASP A 158 12.73 3.71 0.46
C ASP A 158 12.64 4.42 1.80
N LEU A 159 13.23 5.61 1.89
CA LEU A 159 12.89 6.58 2.93
C LEU A 159 11.84 7.58 2.45
N VAL A 160 10.80 7.74 3.26
CA VAL A 160 9.80 8.78 3.07
C VAL A 160 10.03 9.87 4.12
N SER A 161 10.44 11.05 3.66
CA SER A 161 10.68 12.19 4.55
C SER A 161 9.43 13.00 4.86
N GLY A 162 9.34 13.48 6.09
CA GLY A 162 8.37 14.44 6.61
C GLY A 162 9.01 15.80 6.94
N THR A 163 8.29 16.64 7.68
CA THR A 163 8.85 17.86 8.29
C THR A 163 9.70 17.54 9.51
N LYS A 164 10.44 18.56 10.01
CA LYS A 164 11.28 18.44 11.21
C LYS A 164 12.28 17.28 11.15
N ASN A 165 12.84 17.01 9.96
CA ASN A 165 13.78 15.92 9.70
C ASN A 165 13.28 14.54 10.19
N SER A 166 11.96 14.30 10.14
CA SER A 166 11.37 13.00 10.46
C SER A 166 11.27 12.11 9.23
N HIS A 167 11.46 10.80 9.41
CA HIS A 167 11.49 9.83 8.32
C HIS A 167 10.82 8.52 8.74
N ILE A 168 10.28 7.82 7.75
CA ILE A 168 9.84 6.43 7.87
C ILE A 168 10.51 5.62 6.75
N ALA A 169 10.84 4.37 7.02
CA ALA A 169 11.25 3.44 5.98
C ALA A 169 10.02 2.73 5.41
N THR A 170 10.04 2.44 4.12
CA THR A 170 9.00 1.71 3.41
C THR A 170 9.62 0.51 2.75
N LEU A 171 9.00 -0.67 2.87
CA LEU A 171 9.42 -1.90 2.20
C LEU A 171 8.24 -2.42 1.39
N VAL A 172 8.44 -2.69 0.11
CA VAL A 172 7.40 -3.18 -0.78
C VAL A 172 7.85 -4.43 -1.50
N ASP A 173 7.14 -5.54 -1.29
CA ASP A 173 7.42 -6.78 -2.00
C ASP A 173 7.09 -6.63 -3.50
N ARG A 174 8.05 -7.01 -4.35
CA ARG A 174 7.99 -6.78 -5.80
C ARG A 174 6.96 -7.64 -6.53
N LYS A 175 6.45 -8.72 -5.92
CA LYS A 175 5.41 -9.57 -6.52
C LYS A 175 4.03 -9.16 -6.03
N SER A 176 3.81 -9.22 -4.72
CA SER A 176 2.54 -8.97 -4.04
C SER A 176 2.21 -7.49 -3.86
N ARG A 177 3.18 -6.58 -3.93
CA ARG A 177 3.04 -5.17 -3.54
C ARG A 177 2.71 -4.98 -2.06
N TYR A 178 2.93 -6.00 -1.24
CA TYR A 178 2.71 -5.91 0.18
C TYR A 178 3.67 -4.89 0.77
N THR A 179 3.12 -3.92 1.48
CA THR A 179 3.83 -2.76 1.99
C THR A 179 3.99 -2.87 3.49
N ILE A 180 5.20 -2.66 3.98
CA ILE A 180 5.54 -2.48 5.39
C ILE A 180 6.04 -1.05 5.55
N ILE A 181 5.64 -0.40 6.63
CA ILE A 181 6.07 0.96 6.97
C ILE A 181 6.71 0.89 8.36
N LEU A 182 7.95 1.36 8.46
CA LEU A 182 8.74 1.29 9.68
C LEU A 182 8.99 2.70 10.21
N ARG A 183 8.73 2.89 11.50
CA ARG A 183 9.14 4.07 12.25
C ARG A 183 10.66 4.06 12.39
N LEU A 184 11.28 5.21 12.16
CA LEU A 184 12.72 5.39 12.34
C LEU A 184 12.98 6.37 13.48
N ARG A 185 14.08 6.15 14.21
CA ARG A 185 14.59 7.11 15.21
C ARG A 185 15.30 8.29 14.53
N GLY A 186 15.92 8.04 13.38
CA GLY A 186 16.62 9.03 12.56
C GLY A 186 16.83 8.51 11.14
N LYS A 187 17.36 9.37 10.26
CA LYS A 187 17.75 9.00 8.88
C LYS A 187 19.17 8.42 8.76
N ASP A 188 19.89 8.35 9.88
CA ASP A 188 21.25 7.84 9.92
C ASP A 188 21.26 6.33 9.66
N SER A 189 22.40 5.83 9.19
CA SER A 189 22.54 4.45 8.76
C SER A 189 22.42 3.43 9.89
N VAL A 190 22.68 3.82 11.15
CA VAL A 190 22.53 2.96 12.32
C VAL A 190 21.04 2.74 12.60
N SER A 191 20.28 3.84 12.72
CA SER A 191 18.83 3.80 12.95
C SER A 191 18.09 3.02 11.86
N VAL A 192 18.46 3.23 10.59
CA VAL A 192 17.84 2.56 9.44
C VAL A 192 18.21 1.08 9.41
N ASN A 193 19.49 0.73 9.59
CA ASN A 193 19.92 -0.67 9.61
C ASN A 193 19.22 -1.44 10.73
N GLN A 194 19.21 -0.90 11.97
CA GLN A 194 18.58 -1.57 13.10
C GLN A 194 17.10 -1.89 12.83
N ALA A 195 16.33 -0.89 12.39
CA ALA A 195 14.90 -1.06 12.10
C ALA A 195 14.65 -2.09 10.97
N LEU A 196 15.51 -2.10 9.94
CA LEU A 196 15.42 -3.08 8.87
C LEU A 196 15.79 -4.49 9.35
N THR A 197 16.90 -4.64 10.08
CA THR A 197 17.36 -5.91 10.62
C THR A 197 16.30 -6.54 11.51
N ASP A 198 15.78 -5.79 12.50
CA ASP A 198 14.71 -6.26 13.39
C ASP A 198 13.49 -6.71 12.60
N LYS A 199 13.10 -5.92 11.58
CA LYS A 199 11.95 -6.29 10.76
C LYS A 199 12.19 -7.55 9.94
N PHE A 200 13.34 -7.67 9.27
CA PHE A 200 13.63 -8.82 8.43
C PHE A 200 13.80 -10.10 9.24
N LEU A 201 14.40 -10.03 10.43
CA LEU A 201 14.48 -11.17 11.35
C LEU A 201 13.10 -11.64 11.82
N SER A 202 12.14 -10.72 11.99
CA SER A 202 10.77 -11.09 12.29
C SER A 202 10.08 -11.82 11.13
N LEU A 203 10.43 -11.55 9.87
CA LEU A 203 9.75 -12.16 8.71
C LEU A 203 10.07 -13.67 8.60
N PRO A 204 9.19 -14.49 7.99
CA PRO A 204 9.49 -15.87 7.65
C PRO A 204 10.64 -15.91 6.66
N SER A 205 11.48 -16.94 6.73
CA SER A 205 12.67 -17.10 5.89
C SER A 205 12.37 -16.97 4.39
N GLU A 206 11.20 -17.43 3.96
CA GLU A 206 10.71 -17.44 2.59
C GLU A 206 10.50 -16.01 2.03
N LEU A 207 10.31 -15.03 2.92
CA LEU A 207 10.20 -13.62 2.57
C LEU A 207 11.52 -12.86 2.68
N ARG A 208 12.63 -13.50 3.04
CA ARG A 208 13.95 -12.85 3.24
C ARG A 208 14.91 -13.15 2.07
N LYS A 209 14.57 -12.77 0.83
CA LYS A 209 15.41 -13.11 -0.33
C LYS A 209 16.36 -12.00 -0.75
N SER A 210 15.84 -10.79 -0.95
CA SER A 210 16.68 -9.64 -1.33
C SER A 210 16.04 -8.31 -1.00
N LEU A 211 16.87 -7.29 -0.81
CA LEU A 211 16.47 -5.90 -0.66
C LEU A 211 17.07 -5.07 -1.81
N THR A 212 16.30 -4.17 -2.39
CA THR A 212 16.77 -3.19 -3.38
C THR A 212 16.54 -1.78 -2.87
N TRP A 213 17.61 -1.00 -2.79
CA TRP A 213 17.61 0.37 -2.23
C TRP A 213 18.21 1.37 -3.24
N ASP A 214 18.00 2.66 -3.03
CA ASP A 214 18.72 3.71 -3.75
C ASP A 214 20.13 3.92 -3.18
N ARG A 215 20.99 4.64 -3.89
CA ARG A 215 22.38 4.91 -3.45
C ARG A 215 22.46 6.02 -2.39
N GLY A 216 21.56 6.00 -1.43
CA GLY A 216 21.57 6.91 -0.30
C GLY A 216 22.47 6.43 0.84
N MET A 217 23.04 7.38 1.60
CA MET A 217 23.92 7.06 2.73
C MET A 217 23.19 6.39 3.89
N GLU A 218 21.86 6.46 3.93
CA GLU A 218 21.03 5.81 4.95
C GLU A 218 21.20 4.29 5.00
N LEU A 219 21.69 3.66 3.93
CA LEU A 219 22.00 2.23 3.90
C LEU A 219 23.50 1.94 3.76
N ALA A 220 24.36 2.87 4.20
CA ALA A 220 25.81 2.67 4.19
C ALA A 220 26.25 1.41 4.94
N ARG A 221 25.56 1.04 6.03
CA ARG A 221 25.83 -0.18 6.84
C ARG A 221 25.17 -1.45 6.28
N HIS A 222 24.82 -1.52 4.99
CA HIS A 222 24.13 -2.66 4.39
C HIS A 222 24.84 -4.03 4.55
N LEU A 223 26.17 -4.04 4.71
CA LEU A 223 26.93 -5.27 4.97
C LEU A 223 26.53 -5.91 6.30
N GLU A 224 26.39 -5.11 7.37
CA GLU A 224 25.93 -5.60 8.68
C GLU A 224 24.51 -6.15 8.62
N PHE A 225 23.64 -5.48 7.85
CA PHE A 225 22.28 -5.97 7.58
C PHE A 225 22.33 -7.33 6.86
N THR A 226 23.19 -7.45 5.85
CA THR A 226 23.34 -8.69 5.06
C THR A 226 23.86 -9.84 5.94
N VAL A 227 24.87 -9.59 6.77
CA VAL A 227 25.42 -10.58 7.70
C VAL A 227 24.37 -11.02 8.73
N SER A 228 23.62 -10.08 9.29
CA SER A 228 22.63 -10.40 10.34
C SER A 228 21.41 -11.14 9.81
N THR A 229 20.97 -10.86 8.58
CA THR A 229 19.69 -11.36 8.05
C THR A 229 19.83 -12.42 6.95
N GLY A 230 21.03 -12.56 6.35
CA GLY A 230 21.27 -13.34 5.14
C GLY A 230 20.73 -12.71 3.86
N VAL A 231 20.15 -11.50 3.92
CA VAL A 231 19.47 -10.86 2.80
C VAL A 231 20.45 -10.04 1.97
N LYS A 232 20.60 -10.39 0.69
CA LYS A 232 21.42 -9.61 -0.25
C LYS A 232 20.80 -8.25 -0.55
N VAL A 233 21.61 -7.19 -0.46
CA VAL A 233 21.23 -5.82 -0.78
C VAL A 233 21.77 -5.42 -2.16
N TYR A 234 20.92 -4.85 -3.00
CA TYR A 234 21.29 -4.33 -4.32
C TYR A 234 20.99 -2.84 -4.40
N PHE A 235 21.90 -2.08 -5.01
CA PHE A 235 21.78 -0.63 -5.14
C PHE A 235 21.48 -0.19 -6.57
N CYS A 236 20.46 0.65 -6.72
CA CYS A 236 20.08 1.23 -8.00
C CYS A 236 21.16 2.16 -8.54
N ASP A 237 21.15 2.41 -9.84
CA ASP A 237 22.08 3.36 -10.43
C ASP A 237 21.71 4.80 -10.09
N PRO A 238 22.70 5.71 -10.01
CA PRO A 238 22.43 7.12 -9.85
C PRO A 238 21.45 7.60 -10.93
N GLN A 239 20.55 8.50 -10.53
CA GLN A 239 19.59 9.12 -11.45
C GLN A 239 18.64 8.16 -12.20
N SER A 240 18.47 6.93 -11.71
CA SER A 240 17.67 5.88 -12.36
C SER A 240 16.41 5.46 -11.56
N PRO A 241 15.46 6.39 -11.29
CA PRO A 241 14.29 6.10 -10.44
C PRO A 241 13.38 5.00 -10.98
N TRP A 242 13.37 4.76 -12.31
CA TRP A 242 12.57 3.71 -12.94
C TRP A 242 12.92 2.29 -12.46
N GLN A 243 14.14 2.09 -11.95
CA GLN A 243 14.59 0.80 -11.39
C GLN A 243 13.81 0.40 -10.12
N ARG A 244 13.07 1.34 -9.51
CA ARG A 244 12.22 1.18 -8.32
C ARG A 244 10.79 1.70 -8.53
N GLY A 245 10.25 1.48 -9.72
CA GLY A 245 8.88 1.93 -10.04
C GLY A 245 7.79 1.40 -9.09
N THR A 246 8.04 0.32 -8.32
CA THR A 246 7.09 -0.15 -7.31
C THR A 246 7.03 0.79 -6.11
N ASN A 247 8.19 1.14 -5.57
CA ASN A 247 8.27 2.04 -4.41
C ASN A 247 7.78 3.43 -4.75
N GLU A 248 8.11 3.98 -5.93
CA GLU A 248 7.62 5.31 -6.31
C GLU A 248 6.08 5.38 -6.32
N ASN A 249 5.43 4.40 -6.96
CA ASN A 249 3.97 4.34 -6.98
C ASN A 249 3.38 4.13 -5.58
N THR A 250 4.02 3.31 -4.74
CA THR A 250 3.57 3.01 -3.38
C THR A 250 3.72 4.20 -2.45
N ASN A 251 4.84 4.92 -2.53
CA ASN A 251 5.07 6.16 -1.82
C ASN A 251 4.03 7.21 -2.21
N GLY A 252 3.67 7.29 -3.49
CA GLY A 252 2.55 8.11 -3.95
C GLY A 252 1.18 7.73 -3.37
N LEU A 253 1.00 6.53 -2.82
CA LEU A 253 -0.22 6.11 -2.11
C LEU A 253 -0.10 6.39 -0.61
N ILE A 254 1.07 6.16 -0.03
CA ILE A 254 1.39 6.49 1.35
C ILE A 254 1.16 8.00 1.61
N ARG A 255 1.44 8.86 0.63
CA ARG A 255 1.15 10.30 0.72
C ARG A 255 -0.33 10.68 0.83
N GLN A 256 -1.28 9.75 0.61
CA GLN A 256 -2.70 9.97 0.95
C GLN A 256 -2.97 9.89 2.47
N TYR A 257 -2.07 9.25 3.22
CA TYR A 257 -2.15 9.08 4.67
C TYR A 257 -1.21 10.03 5.38
N PHE A 258 -0.03 10.27 4.80
CA PHE A 258 0.95 11.23 5.29
C PHE A 258 1.23 12.27 4.21
N PRO A 259 0.36 13.28 4.07
CA PRO A 259 0.56 14.38 3.12
C PRO A 259 1.97 14.98 3.20
N LYS A 260 2.40 15.62 2.12
CA LYS A 260 3.65 16.38 2.18
C LYS A 260 3.54 17.42 3.29
N LYS A 261 4.65 17.67 3.98
CA LYS A 261 4.77 18.57 5.15
C LYS A 261 4.21 18.02 6.48
N THR A 262 3.71 16.80 6.52
CA THR A 262 3.37 16.14 7.79
C THR A 262 4.65 15.77 8.57
N CYS A 263 4.64 16.00 9.89
CA CYS A 263 5.70 15.50 10.77
C CYS A 263 5.45 14.01 11.00
N LEU A 264 6.40 13.15 10.63
CA LEU A 264 6.24 11.70 10.73
C LEU A 264 6.60 11.17 12.12
N ALA A 265 7.36 11.92 12.92
CA ALA A 265 7.78 11.51 14.25
C ALA A 265 6.60 11.36 15.24
N GLN A 266 5.46 11.99 14.96
CA GLN A 266 4.25 11.89 15.77
C GLN A 266 3.57 10.51 15.68
N TYR A 267 3.83 9.74 14.61
CA TYR A 267 3.15 8.45 14.40
C TYR A 267 3.90 7.31 15.06
N THR A 268 3.22 6.58 15.93
CA THR A 268 3.69 5.33 16.53
C THR A 268 3.82 4.22 15.48
N GLN A 269 4.61 3.18 15.76
CA GLN A 269 4.72 2.03 14.86
C GLN A 269 3.34 1.39 14.60
N HIS A 270 2.50 1.30 15.64
CA HIS A 270 1.14 0.77 15.52
C HIS A 270 0.28 1.56 14.53
N GLU A 271 0.31 2.90 14.56
CA GLU A 271 -0.43 3.72 13.58
C GLU A 271 0.09 3.53 12.15
N LEU A 272 1.40 3.37 11.98
CA LEU A 272 2.00 3.07 10.67
C LEU A 272 1.55 1.69 10.17
N ASP A 273 1.46 0.70 11.06
CA ASP A 273 0.98 -0.65 10.73
C ASP A 273 -0.50 -0.65 10.34
N LEU A 274 -1.35 0.16 10.99
CA LEU A 274 -2.74 0.35 10.59
C LEU A 274 -2.86 0.93 9.17
N VAL A 275 -2.03 1.93 8.85
CA VAL A 275 -1.99 2.51 7.49
C VAL A 275 -1.49 1.47 6.47
N ALA A 276 -0.45 0.71 6.80
CA ALA A 276 0.06 -0.37 5.96
C ALA A 276 -1.02 -1.44 5.73
N ALA A 277 -1.78 -1.83 6.76
CA ALA A 277 -2.88 -2.77 6.67
C ALA A 277 -3.98 -2.27 5.74
N GLN A 278 -4.36 -0.99 5.81
CA GLN A 278 -5.33 -0.41 4.87
C GLN A 278 -4.82 -0.43 3.41
N LEU A 279 -3.53 -0.12 3.20
CA LEU A 279 -2.90 -0.21 1.88
C LEU A 279 -2.83 -1.65 1.36
N ASN A 280 -2.59 -2.63 2.24
CA ASN A 280 -2.46 -4.04 1.91
C ASN A 280 -3.81 -4.73 1.69
N ASN A 281 -4.90 -4.15 2.20
CA ASN A 281 -6.28 -4.57 1.90
C ASN A 281 -6.88 -3.86 0.68
N ARG A 282 -6.17 -2.90 0.08
CA ARG A 282 -6.64 -2.18 -1.10
C ARG A 282 -6.32 -2.97 -2.39
N PRO A 283 -7.30 -3.23 -3.27
CA PRO A 283 -7.09 -4.02 -4.49
C PRO A 283 -6.19 -3.28 -5.48
N ARG A 284 -5.38 -4.03 -6.22
CA ARG A 284 -4.45 -3.48 -7.23
C ARG A 284 -4.81 -3.98 -8.62
N LYS A 285 -4.95 -3.07 -9.59
CA LYS A 285 -5.19 -3.43 -11.00
C LYS A 285 -4.12 -4.37 -11.54
N THR A 286 -2.85 -4.12 -11.19
CA THR A 286 -1.71 -4.98 -11.55
C THR A 286 -1.79 -6.39 -11.00
N LEU A 287 -2.60 -6.62 -9.96
CA LEU A 287 -2.87 -7.93 -9.35
C LEU A 287 -4.26 -8.45 -9.74
N LYS A 288 -4.83 -7.99 -10.86
CA LYS A 288 -6.19 -8.32 -11.31
C LYS A 288 -7.25 -8.04 -10.23
N PHE A 289 -7.07 -6.92 -9.51
CA PHE A 289 -7.92 -6.47 -8.40
C PHE A 289 -7.96 -7.41 -7.19
N LYS A 290 -6.93 -8.25 -7.01
CA LYS A 290 -6.61 -8.85 -5.71
C LYS A 290 -5.89 -7.84 -4.82
N THR A 291 -5.96 -8.04 -3.52
CA THR A 291 -5.25 -7.22 -2.53
C THR A 291 -3.81 -7.75 -2.34
N PRO A 292 -2.85 -6.89 -1.98
CA PRO A 292 -1.51 -7.35 -1.62
C PRO A 292 -1.50 -8.42 -0.53
N LYS A 293 -2.40 -8.28 0.45
CA LYS A 293 -2.61 -9.26 1.53
C LYS A 293 -3.00 -10.64 0.97
N GLU A 294 -3.98 -10.72 0.07
CA GLU A 294 -4.39 -11.99 -0.54
C GLU A 294 -3.25 -12.67 -1.32
N ILE A 295 -2.38 -11.90 -1.97
CA ILE A 295 -1.26 -12.45 -2.75
C ILE A 295 -0.16 -12.99 -1.84
N ILE A 296 0.19 -12.26 -0.77
CA ILE A 296 1.25 -12.68 0.14
C ILE A 296 0.81 -13.91 0.96
N GLU A 297 -0.42 -13.91 1.48
CA GLU A 297 -0.96 -15.03 2.26
C GLU A 297 -0.98 -16.31 1.45
N ARG A 298 -1.48 -16.25 0.21
CA ARG A 298 -1.48 -17.40 -0.68
C ARG A 298 -0.07 -17.91 -0.98
N GLY A 299 0.90 -17.01 -1.15
CA GLY A 299 2.26 -17.43 -1.49
C GLY A 299 3.03 -18.01 -0.32
N VAL A 300 2.75 -17.58 0.92
CA VAL A 300 3.37 -18.14 2.14
C VAL A 300 2.71 -19.47 2.53
N ALA A 301 1.39 -19.61 2.33
CA ALA A 301 0.67 -20.85 2.62
C ALA A 301 0.91 -21.99 1.59
N LEU A 302 1.43 -21.67 0.40
CA LEU A 302 1.74 -22.67 -0.65
C LEU A 302 3.16 -23.24 -0.53
N THR A 303 3.94 -22.80 0.45
CA THR A 303 5.32 -23.26 0.71
C THR A 303 5.42 -24.17 1.95
N ASP A 304 4.29 -24.70 2.39
CA ASP A 304 4.16 -25.71 3.45
C ASP A 304 4.11 -27.13 2.87
#